data_AF-A0A3A0EQU9-F1
#
_entry.id   AF-A0A3A0EQU9-F1
#
_cell.length_a   1.000
_cell.length_b   1.000
_cell.length_c   1.000
_cell.angle_alpha   90.00
_cell.angle_beta   90.00
_cell.angle_gamma   90.00
#
_symmetry.space_group_name_H-M   'P 1'
#
loop_
_entity.id
_entity.type
_entity.pdbx_description
1 polymer ?
#
loop_
_entity_poly.entity_id
_entity_poly.type
_entity_poly.pdbx_seq_one_letter_code
_entity_poly.pdbx_strand_id
1 'polypeptide(L)'
;MSALVKQPSEDLLYDLPVGEIGAAAITAVTSLVATAKGLVAQVAPLTVDSPTFSGNVVQFRVLGGTDGELYLITVKATLDTGGAVEAEGELRVLDLSWTLPGDPGGSYISPQGYVDRFGLSELVRLTDEAAAGRVDKGALYAALSDATAEIDAYLTKRYATPLSPIPALITQLAADMARYKLHADIASESVIARYRDAVRTLERLAQGLAVLPGAAVVTGGGSATPAVSAPDGVFTRDTLEGF
;
A
#
# COMPACT_ATOMS: atom_id res chain seq x y z
N MET A 1 -3.54 -16.41 16.01
CA MET A 1 -4.71 -15.79 15.36
C MET A 1 -4.22 -14.55 14.65
N SER A 2 -4.67 -14.27 13.42
CA SER A 2 -4.23 -13.06 12.70
C SER A 2 -4.90 -11.84 13.34
N ALA A 3 -4.12 -10.84 13.74
CA ALA A 3 -4.67 -9.58 14.23
C ALA A 3 -5.44 -8.88 13.10
N LEU A 4 -6.66 -8.41 13.38
CA LEU A 4 -7.46 -7.65 12.42
C LEU A 4 -7.00 -6.19 12.41
N VAL A 5 -7.22 -5.48 11.31
CA VAL A 5 -6.72 -4.12 11.07
C VAL A 5 -7.87 -3.18 10.81
N LYS A 6 -7.75 -1.97 11.33
CA LYS A 6 -8.74 -0.91 11.22
C LYS A 6 -8.04 0.45 11.16
N GLN A 7 -8.60 1.41 10.42
CA GLN A 7 -8.21 2.82 10.55
C GLN A 7 -8.94 3.49 11.73
N PRO A 8 -8.32 4.47 12.43
CA PRO A 8 -8.96 5.15 13.56
C PRO A 8 -10.32 5.79 13.21
N SER A 9 -10.46 6.30 11.99
CA SER A 9 -11.68 6.97 11.49
C SER A 9 -12.76 6.01 11.00
N GLU A 10 -12.44 4.72 10.82
CA GLU A 10 -13.39 3.74 10.32
C GLU A 10 -14.39 3.30 11.39
N ASP A 11 -15.54 2.86 10.93
CA ASP A 11 -16.58 2.22 11.71
C ASP A 11 -16.84 0.85 11.07
N LEU A 12 -16.43 -0.23 11.75
CA LEU A 12 -16.43 -1.59 11.21
C LEU A 12 -17.28 -2.51 12.08
N LEU A 13 -17.99 -3.43 11.44
CA LEU A 13 -18.60 -4.59 12.08
C LEU A 13 -17.59 -5.73 12.08
N TYR A 14 -17.33 -6.28 13.26
CA TYR A 14 -16.40 -7.37 13.46
C TYR A 14 -17.11 -8.61 13.99
N ASP A 15 -16.80 -9.75 13.39
CA ASP A 15 -17.33 -11.06 13.76
C ASP A 15 -16.27 -11.84 14.55
N LEU A 16 -16.54 -12.09 15.84
CA LEU A 16 -15.71 -12.93 16.69
C LEU A 16 -16.40 -14.28 16.92
N PRO A 17 -15.88 -15.40 16.38
CA PRO A 17 -16.37 -16.72 16.75
C PRO A 17 -16.00 -17.03 18.21
N VAL A 18 -16.94 -17.61 18.94
CA VAL A 18 -16.81 -17.94 20.36
C VAL A 18 -16.93 -19.46 20.52
N GLY A 19 -15.88 -20.08 21.06
CA GLY A 19 -15.76 -21.54 21.14
C GLY A 19 -15.32 -22.20 19.83
N GLU A 20 -15.29 -23.54 19.82
CA GLU A 20 -14.87 -24.32 18.64
C GLU A 20 -15.97 -24.42 17.56
N ILE A 21 -15.59 -24.90 16.37
CA ILE A 21 -16.54 -25.15 15.28
C ILE A 21 -17.55 -26.23 15.74
N GLY A 22 -18.85 -25.88 15.77
CA GLY A 22 -19.91 -26.75 16.29
C GLY A 22 -20.19 -26.57 17.79
N ALA A 23 -19.63 -25.53 18.43
CA ALA A 23 -19.97 -25.16 19.80
C ALA A 23 -21.46 -24.82 19.96
N ALA A 24 -21.92 -24.96 21.21
CA ALA A 24 -23.26 -24.60 21.66
C ALA A 24 -23.63 -23.16 21.28
N ALA A 25 -24.94 -22.91 21.08
CA ALA A 25 -25.39 -21.60 20.66
C ALA A 25 -25.25 -20.58 21.80
N ILE A 26 -24.92 -19.33 21.43
CA ILE A 26 -24.88 -18.22 22.37
C ILE A 26 -26.30 -17.81 22.73
N THR A 27 -26.54 -17.61 24.03
CA THR A 27 -27.83 -17.15 24.56
C THR A 27 -27.78 -15.69 24.98
N ALA A 28 -26.62 -15.21 25.45
CA ALA A 28 -26.39 -13.80 25.75
C ALA A 28 -24.89 -13.44 25.76
N VAL A 29 -24.57 -12.21 25.36
CA VAL A 29 -23.23 -11.63 25.57
C VAL A 29 -23.21 -10.92 26.92
N THR A 30 -22.35 -11.37 27.82
CA THR A 30 -22.26 -10.87 29.20
C THR A 30 -21.24 -9.74 29.34
N SER A 31 -20.13 -9.79 28.59
CA SER A 31 -19.17 -8.69 28.55
C SER A 31 -18.51 -8.60 27.18
N LEU A 32 -18.26 -7.38 26.73
CA LEU A 32 -17.46 -7.05 25.55
C LEU A 32 -16.58 -5.87 25.94
N VAL A 33 -15.26 -6.07 25.95
CA VAL A 33 -14.29 -5.05 26.39
C VAL A 33 -13.11 -5.04 25.43
N ALA A 34 -12.64 -3.85 25.07
CA ALA A 34 -11.39 -3.65 24.37
C ALA A 34 -10.36 -3.02 25.31
N THR A 35 -9.18 -3.65 25.43
CA THR A 35 -8.08 -3.19 26.28
C THR A 35 -6.85 -2.95 25.44
N ALA A 36 -6.25 -1.77 25.55
CA ALA A 36 -4.99 -1.47 24.86
C ALA A 36 -3.82 -2.25 25.48
N LYS A 37 -2.89 -2.72 24.64
CA LYS A 37 -1.68 -3.39 25.11
C LYS A 37 -0.56 -2.43 25.53
N GLY A 38 -0.75 -1.12 25.36
CA GLY A 38 0.17 -0.09 25.85
C GLY A 38 1.41 0.07 24.99
N LEU A 39 1.26 -0.13 23.68
CA LEU A 39 2.35 0.07 22.74
C LEU A 39 2.64 1.58 22.53
N VAL A 40 1.66 2.45 22.70
CA VAL A 40 1.79 3.90 22.46
C VAL A 40 1.65 4.67 23.78
N ALA A 41 2.38 5.78 23.89
CA ALA A 41 2.43 6.56 25.14
C ALA A 41 1.13 7.32 25.46
N GLN A 42 0.29 7.58 24.46
CA GLN A 42 -1.00 8.25 24.60
C GLN A 42 -2.03 7.45 23.80
N VAL A 43 -2.88 6.70 24.52
CA VAL A 43 -3.83 5.77 23.92
C VAL A 43 -5.26 6.29 24.12
N ALA A 44 -5.95 6.54 23.03
CA ALA A 44 -7.39 6.72 23.00
C ALA A 44 -8.07 5.35 23.16
N PRO A 45 -9.21 5.26 23.87
CA PRO A 45 -9.94 4.01 23.97
C PRO A 45 -10.45 3.57 22.60
N LEU A 46 -10.42 2.26 22.36
CA LEU A 46 -11.16 1.63 21.27
C LEU A 46 -12.57 1.31 21.80
N THR A 47 -13.59 1.89 21.20
CA THR A 47 -14.97 1.62 21.57
C THR A 47 -15.44 0.36 20.85
N VAL A 48 -16.02 -0.57 21.62
CA VAL A 48 -16.69 -1.76 21.11
C VAL A 48 -18.14 -1.73 21.60
N ASP A 49 -19.10 -1.71 20.67
CA ASP A 49 -20.50 -1.48 20.98
C ASP A 49 -21.46 -2.32 20.12
N SER A 50 -22.74 -2.24 20.47
CA SER A 50 -23.83 -2.90 19.73
C SER A 50 -23.61 -4.41 19.46
N PRO A 51 -23.26 -5.23 20.47
CA PRO A 51 -23.04 -6.65 20.24
C PRO A 51 -24.35 -7.35 19.84
N THR A 52 -24.31 -8.04 18.71
CA THR A 52 -25.32 -8.98 18.25
C THR A 52 -24.68 -10.36 18.13
N PHE A 53 -25.46 -11.43 18.10
CA PHE A 53 -24.92 -12.77 17.98
C PHE A 53 -25.80 -13.64 17.08
N SER A 54 -25.16 -14.58 16.39
CA SER A 54 -25.81 -15.58 15.54
C SER A 54 -25.05 -16.90 15.66
N GLY A 55 -25.72 -17.94 16.16
CA GLY A 55 -25.07 -19.22 16.48
C GLY A 55 -23.98 -19.04 17.53
N ASN A 56 -22.73 -19.26 17.14
CA ASN A 56 -21.54 -19.11 17.98
C ASN A 56 -20.69 -17.87 17.64
N VAL A 57 -21.19 -16.96 16.79
CA VAL A 57 -20.47 -15.75 16.38
C VAL A 57 -21.09 -14.54 17.05
N VAL A 58 -20.24 -13.70 17.66
CA VAL A 58 -20.62 -12.39 18.17
C VAL A 58 -20.14 -11.32 17.19
N GLN A 59 -21.08 -10.56 16.64
CA GLN A 59 -20.80 -9.41 15.81
C GLN A 59 -20.90 -8.14 16.65
N PHE A 60 -19.92 -7.26 16.58
CA PHE A 60 -19.96 -5.97 17.28
C PHE A 60 -19.33 -4.87 16.43
N ARG A 61 -19.74 -3.63 16.71
CA ARG A 61 -19.21 -2.44 16.07
C ARG A 61 -17.94 -1.99 16.81
N VAL A 62 -16.96 -1.54 16.04
CA VAL A 62 -15.69 -1.04 16.55
C VAL A 62 -15.49 0.38 16.05
N LEU A 63 -15.13 1.31 16.94
CA LEU A 63 -14.98 2.76 16.70
C LEU A 63 -13.73 3.33 17.38
N GLY A 64 -13.03 4.25 16.72
CA GLY A 64 -11.88 4.96 17.29
C GLY A 64 -10.62 4.11 17.45
N GLY A 65 -9.86 4.39 18.51
CA GLY A 65 -8.54 3.81 18.80
C GLY A 65 -7.37 4.68 18.31
N THR A 66 -6.16 4.28 18.69
CA THR A 66 -4.92 5.03 18.40
C THR A 66 -4.07 4.33 17.35
N ASP A 67 -3.59 5.10 16.37
CA ASP A 67 -2.63 4.64 15.38
C ASP A 67 -1.40 3.98 16.03
N GLY A 68 -1.08 2.77 15.57
CA GLY A 68 0.04 1.96 16.05
C GLY A 68 -0.25 1.13 17.29
N GLU A 69 -1.41 1.29 17.93
CA GLU A 69 -1.80 0.54 19.13
C GLU A 69 -2.44 -0.83 18.77
N LEU A 70 -2.27 -1.79 19.67
CA LEU A 70 -2.93 -3.09 19.60
C LEU A 70 -3.94 -3.21 20.74
N TYR A 71 -5.20 -3.51 20.40
CA TYR A 71 -6.26 -3.75 21.35
C TYR A 71 -6.57 -5.24 21.43
N LEU A 72 -6.64 -5.75 22.65
CA LEU A 72 -7.19 -7.07 22.95
C LEU A 72 -8.69 -6.89 23.21
N ILE A 73 -9.50 -7.52 22.39
CA ILE A 73 -10.95 -7.55 22.52
C ILE A 73 -11.32 -8.86 23.20
N THR A 74 -11.96 -8.77 24.36
CA THR A 74 -12.42 -9.93 25.13
C THR A 74 -13.94 -9.95 25.13
N VAL A 75 -14.51 -11.07 24.68
CA VAL A 75 -15.94 -11.35 24.70
C VAL A 75 -16.21 -12.49 25.67
N LYS A 76 -17.17 -12.29 26.57
CA LYS A 76 -17.72 -13.36 27.41
C LYS A 76 -19.19 -13.54 27.08
N ALA A 77 -19.58 -14.77 26.81
CA ALA A 77 -20.94 -15.13 26.44
C ALA A 77 -21.43 -16.34 27.24
N THR A 78 -22.74 -16.43 27.44
CA THR A 78 -23.39 -17.61 28.00
C THR A 78 -23.92 -18.49 26.87
N LEU A 79 -23.81 -19.79 27.07
CA LEU A 79 -24.24 -20.82 26.12
C LEU A 79 -25.63 -21.37 26.50
N ASP A 80 -26.32 -21.95 25.54
CA ASP A 80 -27.59 -22.66 25.72
C ASP A 80 -27.49 -23.85 26.70
N THR A 81 -26.29 -24.42 26.83
CA THR A 81 -25.91 -25.45 27.80
C THR A 81 -25.71 -24.92 29.23
N GLY A 82 -25.80 -23.61 29.46
CA GLY A 82 -25.66 -22.96 30.77
C GLY A 82 -24.21 -22.64 31.18
N GLY A 83 -23.21 -22.98 30.36
CA GLY A 83 -21.82 -22.61 30.57
C GLY A 83 -21.48 -21.19 30.09
N ALA A 84 -20.42 -20.59 30.64
CA ALA A 84 -19.83 -19.36 30.12
C ALA A 84 -18.60 -19.68 29.26
N VAL A 85 -18.44 -18.96 28.17
CA VAL A 85 -17.31 -19.07 27.25
C VAL A 85 -16.67 -17.70 27.06
N GLU A 86 -15.34 -17.72 26.92
CA GLU A 86 -14.52 -16.53 26.70
C GLU A 86 -13.80 -16.67 25.36
N ALA A 87 -13.83 -15.61 24.57
CA ALA A 87 -13.13 -15.51 23.30
C ALA A 87 -12.33 -14.20 23.25
N GLU A 88 -11.15 -14.29 22.65
CA GLU A 88 -10.25 -13.17 22.51
C GLU A 88 -9.98 -12.91 21.02
N GLY A 89 -10.03 -11.65 20.63
CA GLY A 89 -9.63 -11.15 19.32
C GLY A 89 -8.60 -10.05 19.47
N GLU A 90 -7.62 -10.01 18.57
CA GLU A 90 -6.65 -8.92 18.50
C GLU A 90 -7.01 -7.97 17.36
N LEU A 91 -7.08 -6.67 17.65
CA LEU A 91 -7.36 -5.62 16.68
C LEU A 91 -6.30 -4.52 16.76
N ARG A 92 -5.61 -4.29 15.65
CA ARG A 92 -4.59 -3.25 15.51
C ARG A 92 -5.18 -2.05 14.78
N VAL A 93 -4.94 -0.86 15.33
CA VAL A 93 -5.40 0.39 14.70
C VAL A 93 -4.22 1.02 13.97
N LEU A 94 -4.39 1.31 12.68
CA LEU A 94 -3.37 1.95 11.85
C LEU A 94 -4.00 2.99 10.95
N ASP A 95 -3.56 4.24 11.05
CA ASP A 95 -4.07 5.34 10.26
C ASP A 95 -3.62 5.24 8.79
N LEU A 96 -2.44 4.67 8.50
CA LEU A 96 -1.86 4.51 7.14
C LEU A 96 -1.83 5.79 6.26
N SER A 97 -2.39 6.91 6.74
CA SER A 97 -2.41 8.26 6.18
C SER A 97 -1.24 9.07 6.73
N TRP A 98 -0.10 8.40 6.95
CA TRP A 98 1.06 9.05 7.50
C TRP A 98 1.60 10.06 6.50
N THR A 99 2.10 11.18 6.98
CA THR A 99 2.85 12.14 6.17
C THR A 99 4.22 12.22 6.80
N LEU A 100 5.24 11.65 6.14
CA LEU A 100 6.61 11.82 6.62
C LEU A 100 7.11 13.23 6.29
N PRO A 101 7.87 13.88 7.19
CA PRO A 101 8.56 15.12 6.87
C PRO A 101 9.51 14.90 5.68
N GLY A 102 9.24 15.56 4.55
CA GLY A 102 10.04 15.45 3.33
C GLY A 102 9.51 14.46 2.28
N ASP A 103 8.34 13.83 2.49
CA ASP A 103 7.66 13.08 1.44
C ASP A 103 7.13 14.05 0.36
N PRO A 104 7.55 13.94 -0.91
CA PRO A 104 7.02 14.79 -1.98
C PRO A 104 5.55 14.48 -2.34
N GLY A 105 4.88 13.53 -1.66
CA GLY A 105 3.51 13.13 -1.97
C GLY A 105 3.40 12.43 -3.34
N GLY A 106 4.51 11.85 -3.80
CA GLY A 106 4.70 11.41 -5.19
C GLY A 106 4.79 9.91 -5.40
N SER A 107 4.56 9.08 -4.37
CA SER A 107 4.67 7.62 -4.53
C SER A 107 3.56 7.06 -5.42
N TYR A 108 3.90 6.13 -6.32
CA TYR A 108 2.92 5.51 -7.24
C TYR A 108 1.92 4.55 -6.59
N ILE A 109 2.16 4.21 -5.32
CA ILE A 109 1.27 3.42 -4.49
C ILE A 109 1.27 3.98 -3.06
N SER A 110 0.08 4.03 -2.45
CA SER A 110 -0.07 4.46 -1.06
C SER A 110 0.22 3.30 -0.09
N PRO A 111 0.53 3.59 1.20
CA PRO A 111 0.61 2.57 2.25
C PRO A 111 -0.65 1.69 2.31
N GLN A 112 -1.83 2.29 2.19
CA GLN A 112 -3.09 1.55 2.10
C GLN A 112 -3.11 0.61 0.89
N GLY A 113 -2.72 1.08 -0.30
CA GLY A 113 -2.66 0.26 -1.50
C GLY A 113 -1.68 -0.91 -1.39
N TYR A 114 -0.60 -0.76 -0.61
CA TYR A 114 0.30 -1.86 -0.28
C TYR A 114 -0.38 -2.89 0.63
N VAL A 115 -1.02 -2.43 1.70
CA VAL A 115 -1.75 -3.30 2.66
C VAL A 115 -2.91 -4.02 2.00
N ASP A 116 -3.67 -3.36 1.12
CA ASP A 116 -4.78 -3.98 0.37
C ASP A 116 -4.30 -5.14 -0.51
N ARG A 117 -3.04 -5.09 -0.97
CA ARG A 117 -2.46 -6.09 -1.89
C ARG A 117 -1.77 -7.25 -1.17
N PHE A 118 -1.00 -6.96 -0.13
CA PHE A 118 -0.14 -7.96 0.53
C PHE A 118 -0.56 -8.27 1.97
N GLY A 119 -1.42 -7.44 2.56
CA GLY A 119 -1.86 -7.55 3.93
C GLY A 119 -0.89 -6.90 4.92
N LEU A 120 -1.43 -6.48 6.05
CA LEU A 120 -0.64 -5.85 7.11
C LEU A 120 0.32 -6.83 7.78
N SER A 121 -0.11 -8.08 7.97
CA SER A 121 0.71 -9.10 8.65
C SER A 121 2.06 -9.28 7.95
N GLU A 122 2.07 -9.22 6.63
CA GLU A 122 3.29 -9.20 5.84
C GLU A 122 4.09 -7.91 6.06
N LEU A 123 3.45 -6.74 5.98
CA LEU A 123 4.11 -5.46 6.18
C LEU A 123 4.80 -5.37 7.56
N VAL A 124 4.12 -5.78 8.63
CA VAL A 124 4.69 -5.86 9.98
C VAL A 124 5.88 -6.83 9.97
N ARG A 125 5.70 -8.05 9.44
CA ARG A 125 6.79 -9.03 9.38
C ARG A 125 8.04 -8.50 8.66
N LEU A 126 7.87 -7.67 7.64
CA LEU A 126 8.96 -7.12 6.84
C LEU A 126 9.62 -5.88 7.46
N THR A 127 8.91 -5.14 8.29
CA THR A 127 9.41 -3.85 8.84
C THR A 127 9.72 -3.89 10.33
N ASP A 128 9.25 -4.92 11.03
CA ASP A 128 9.38 -5.06 12.48
C ASP A 128 10.69 -5.73 12.91
N GLU A 129 11.83 -5.11 12.57
CA GLU A 129 13.15 -5.62 12.96
C GLU A 129 13.33 -5.73 14.49
N ALA A 130 12.64 -4.86 15.24
CA ALA A 130 12.68 -4.84 16.70
C ALA A 130 11.73 -5.85 17.38
N ALA A 131 10.97 -6.64 16.59
CA ALA A 131 9.92 -7.53 17.10
C ALA A 131 8.90 -6.84 18.03
N ALA A 132 8.66 -5.54 17.81
CA ALA A 132 7.74 -4.70 18.56
C ALA A 132 6.28 -4.87 18.13
N GLY A 133 6.03 -5.68 17.11
CA GLY A 133 4.75 -5.88 16.43
C GLY A 133 4.29 -4.65 15.65
N ARG A 134 5.19 -3.72 15.30
CA ARG A 134 4.81 -2.44 14.68
C ARG A 134 5.37 -2.34 13.27
N VAL A 135 4.65 -1.60 12.44
CA VAL A 135 5.18 -1.19 11.15
C VAL A 135 6.22 -0.09 11.38
N ASP A 136 7.43 -0.29 10.89
CA ASP A 136 8.37 0.80 10.72
C ASP A 136 7.90 1.67 9.54
N LYS A 137 7.33 2.83 9.89
CA LYS A 137 6.84 3.81 8.93
C LYS A 137 7.98 4.28 8.01
N GLY A 138 9.15 4.56 8.58
CA GLY A 138 10.29 5.04 7.81
C GLY A 138 10.74 4.03 6.77
N ALA A 139 10.83 2.76 7.15
CA ALA A 139 11.19 1.67 6.24
C ALA A 139 10.17 1.52 5.10
N LEU A 140 8.86 1.56 5.40
CA LEU A 140 7.81 1.50 4.38
C LEU A 140 7.92 2.65 3.38
N TYR A 141 7.99 3.90 3.84
CA TYR A 141 8.07 5.05 2.94
C TYR A 141 9.37 5.07 2.13
N ALA A 142 10.50 4.68 2.73
CA ALA A 142 11.75 4.54 2.00
C ALA A 142 11.59 3.56 0.82
N ALA A 143 11.02 2.37 1.08
CA ALA A 143 10.78 1.38 0.03
C ALA A 143 9.79 1.87 -1.07
N LEU A 144 8.72 2.58 -0.68
CA LEU A 144 7.76 3.17 -1.62
C LEU A 144 8.39 4.27 -2.49
N SER A 145 9.18 5.15 -1.86
CA SER A 145 9.90 6.23 -2.53
C SER A 145 10.93 5.68 -3.49
N ASP A 146 11.72 4.70 -3.07
CA ASP A 146 12.74 4.06 -3.91
C ASP A 146 12.13 3.34 -5.10
N ALA A 147 10.99 2.66 -4.91
CA ALA A 147 10.27 2.01 -6.02
C ALA A 147 9.76 3.05 -7.03
N THR A 148 9.27 4.18 -6.54
CA THR A 148 8.78 5.29 -7.38
C THR A 148 9.92 5.91 -8.18
N ALA A 149 11.03 6.24 -7.52
CA ALA A 149 12.22 6.80 -8.18
C ALA A 149 12.78 5.86 -9.26
N GLU A 150 12.78 4.56 -8.99
CA GLU A 150 13.22 3.54 -9.96
C GLU A 150 12.28 3.49 -11.18
N ILE A 151 10.95 3.50 -10.98
CA ILE A 151 9.98 3.58 -12.07
C ILE A 151 10.17 4.85 -12.90
N ASP A 152 10.31 6.00 -12.25
CA ASP A 152 10.52 7.29 -12.92
C ASP A 152 11.78 7.28 -13.78
N ALA A 153 12.88 6.70 -13.27
CA ALA A 153 14.13 6.60 -14.03
C ALA A 153 13.95 5.84 -15.37
N TYR A 154 13.11 4.81 -15.42
CA TYR A 154 12.81 4.11 -16.67
C TYR A 154 11.86 4.89 -17.58
N LEU A 155 10.85 5.55 -17.01
CA LEU A 155 9.77 6.15 -17.79
C LEU A 155 10.07 7.58 -18.26
N THR A 156 10.92 8.35 -17.56
CA THR A 156 11.17 9.76 -17.83
C THR A 156 11.64 10.05 -19.26
N LYS A 157 12.27 9.07 -19.92
CA LYS A 157 12.70 9.19 -21.33
C LYS A 157 11.53 9.33 -22.32
N ARG A 158 10.37 8.76 -21.99
CA ARG A 158 9.23 8.62 -22.91
C ARG A 158 7.93 9.21 -22.37
N TYR A 159 7.75 9.25 -21.06
CA TYR A 159 6.53 9.73 -20.40
C TYR A 159 6.84 10.91 -19.48
N ALA A 160 5.89 11.83 -19.36
CA ALA A 160 5.99 12.91 -18.38
C ALA A 160 5.86 12.31 -16.98
N THR A 161 6.90 12.51 -16.16
CA THR A 161 6.97 12.06 -14.76
C THR A 161 6.89 13.27 -13.82
N PRO A 162 6.19 13.18 -12.67
CA PRO A 162 5.43 12.03 -12.19
C PRO A 162 4.15 11.79 -13.03
N LEU A 163 3.79 10.52 -13.21
CA LEU A 163 2.61 10.13 -14.01
C LEU A 163 1.32 10.60 -13.35
N SER A 164 0.49 11.32 -14.11
CA SER A 164 -0.85 11.72 -13.68
C SER A 164 -1.83 11.64 -14.85
N PRO A 165 -2.92 10.84 -14.74
CA PRO A 165 -3.25 9.95 -13.63
C PRO A 165 -2.32 8.72 -13.56
N ILE A 166 -2.17 8.13 -12.38
CA ILE A 166 -1.35 6.92 -12.17
C ILE A 166 -2.08 5.70 -12.75
N PRO A 167 -1.56 5.03 -13.78
CA PRO A 167 -2.21 3.85 -14.34
C PRO A 167 -2.13 2.65 -13.39
N ALA A 168 -3.17 1.82 -13.34
CA ALA A 168 -3.25 0.66 -12.46
C ALA A 168 -2.07 -0.32 -12.61
N LEU A 169 -1.53 -0.43 -13.83
CA LEU A 169 -0.31 -1.21 -14.08
C LEU A 169 0.87 -0.68 -13.27
N ILE A 170 1.11 0.64 -13.28
CA ILE A 170 2.22 1.26 -12.55
C ILE A 170 2.05 1.09 -11.05
N THR A 171 0.83 1.23 -10.53
CA THR A 171 0.54 0.94 -9.11
C THR A 171 0.89 -0.50 -8.75
N GLN A 172 0.61 -1.48 -9.63
CA GLN A 172 1.00 -2.87 -9.40
C GLN A 172 2.51 -3.06 -9.43
N LEU A 173 3.21 -2.50 -10.41
CA LEU A 173 4.68 -2.59 -10.50
C LEU A 173 5.35 -1.96 -9.27
N ALA A 174 4.87 -0.78 -8.86
CA ALA A 174 5.33 -0.10 -7.65
C ALA A 174 5.14 -0.97 -6.40
N ALA A 175 4.00 -1.67 -6.29
CA ALA A 175 3.72 -2.59 -5.18
C ALA A 175 4.75 -3.73 -5.11
N ASP A 176 4.96 -4.41 -6.24
CA ASP A 176 5.87 -5.56 -6.32
C ASP A 176 7.33 -5.14 -6.06
N MET A 177 7.74 -3.96 -6.56
CA MET A 177 9.07 -3.40 -6.34
C MET A 177 9.27 -2.96 -4.89
N ALA A 178 8.31 -2.27 -4.29
CA ALA A 178 8.37 -1.89 -2.88
C ALA A 178 8.43 -3.12 -1.98
N ARG A 179 7.64 -4.16 -2.29
CA ARG A 179 7.68 -5.43 -1.55
C ARG A 179 9.07 -6.05 -1.58
N TYR A 180 9.69 -6.13 -2.76
CA TYR A 180 11.07 -6.63 -2.87
C TYR A 180 12.06 -5.79 -2.06
N LYS A 181 11.96 -4.46 -2.10
CA LYS A 181 12.84 -3.55 -1.34
C LYS A 181 12.69 -3.69 0.18
N LEU A 182 11.51 -4.06 0.66
CA LEU A 182 11.27 -4.35 2.08
C LEU A 182 11.90 -5.68 2.54
N HIS A 183 12.27 -6.58 1.63
CA HIS A 183 13.06 -7.76 1.97
C HIS A 183 14.55 -7.38 2.00
N ALA A 184 15.06 -7.00 3.18
CA ALA A 184 16.46 -6.59 3.35
C ALA A 184 17.49 -7.70 3.02
N ASP A 185 17.26 -8.92 3.51
CA ASP A 185 18.24 -10.02 3.40
C ASP A 185 17.81 -11.17 2.49
N ILE A 186 16.61 -11.73 2.74
CA ILE A 186 16.13 -12.94 2.05
C ILE A 186 14.71 -12.69 1.54
N ALA A 187 14.60 -12.57 0.22
CA ALA A 187 13.35 -12.60 -0.51
C ALA A 187 13.07 -14.03 -1.02
N SER A 188 11.81 -14.45 -1.04
CA SER A 188 11.45 -15.70 -1.70
C SER A 188 11.64 -15.59 -3.21
N GLU A 189 11.87 -16.72 -3.89
CA GLU A 189 12.01 -16.73 -5.36
C GLU A 189 10.79 -16.11 -6.05
N SER A 190 9.58 -16.25 -5.47
CA SER A 190 8.37 -15.61 -5.98
C SER A 190 8.44 -14.09 -5.95
N VAL A 191 8.97 -13.48 -4.88
CA VAL A 191 9.11 -12.02 -4.76
C VAL A 191 10.19 -11.50 -5.72
N ILE A 192 11.32 -12.22 -5.81
CA ILE A 192 12.41 -11.90 -6.74
C ILE A 192 11.91 -11.98 -8.19
N ALA A 193 11.16 -13.02 -8.55
CA ALA A 193 10.61 -13.19 -9.89
C ALA A 193 9.64 -12.04 -10.25
N ARG A 194 8.77 -11.63 -9.32
CA ARG A 194 7.85 -10.50 -9.54
C ARG A 194 8.59 -9.17 -9.72
N TYR A 195 9.65 -8.92 -8.94
CA TYR A 195 10.50 -7.76 -9.13
C TYR A 195 11.17 -7.77 -10.52
N ARG A 196 11.75 -8.90 -10.94
CA ARG A 196 12.37 -9.04 -12.27
C ARG A 196 11.35 -8.84 -13.41
N ASP A 197 10.15 -9.38 -13.28
CA ASP A 197 9.07 -9.20 -14.25
C ASP A 197 8.61 -7.72 -14.32
N ALA A 198 8.60 -7.03 -13.18
CA ALA A 198 8.31 -5.60 -13.12
C ALA A 198 9.38 -4.79 -13.86
N VAL A 199 10.66 -5.00 -13.56
CA VAL A 199 11.78 -4.34 -14.25
C VAL A 199 11.72 -4.61 -15.76
N ARG A 200 11.51 -5.87 -16.19
CA ARG A 200 11.37 -6.22 -17.62
C ARG A 200 10.20 -5.49 -18.29
N THR A 201 9.10 -5.29 -17.58
CA THR A 201 7.94 -4.54 -18.08
C THR A 201 8.28 -3.07 -18.26
N LEU A 202 8.98 -2.46 -17.28
CA LEU A 202 9.46 -1.08 -17.36
C LEU A 202 10.45 -0.88 -18.51
N GLU A 203 11.38 -1.82 -18.72
CA GLU A 203 12.31 -1.80 -19.86
C GLU A 203 11.56 -1.80 -21.20
N ARG A 204 10.52 -2.65 -21.34
CA ARG A 204 9.70 -2.70 -22.56
C ARG A 204 8.93 -1.39 -22.80
N LEU A 205 8.44 -0.76 -21.74
CA LEU A 205 7.78 0.55 -21.82
C LEU A 205 8.79 1.64 -22.22
N ALA A 206 9.97 1.65 -21.61
CA ALA A 206 11.06 2.59 -21.92
C ALA A 206 11.56 2.45 -23.37
N GLN A 207 11.63 1.23 -23.88
CA GLN A 207 12.00 0.91 -25.28
C GLN A 207 10.85 1.19 -26.27
N GLY A 208 9.63 1.42 -25.79
CA GLY A 208 8.45 1.63 -26.64
C GLY A 208 7.90 0.34 -27.28
N LEU A 209 8.30 -0.83 -26.80
CA LEU A 209 7.73 -2.13 -27.20
C LEU A 209 6.33 -2.35 -26.64
N ALA A 210 6.03 -1.69 -25.53
CA ALA A 210 4.71 -1.60 -24.93
C ALA A 210 4.35 -0.12 -24.75
N VAL A 211 3.05 0.19 -24.68
CA VAL A 211 2.55 1.55 -24.47
C VAL A 211 1.72 1.58 -23.20
N LEU A 212 1.98 2.56 -22.35
CA LEU A 212 1.17 2.86 -21.18
C LEU A 212 -0.08 3.67 -21.62
N PRO A 213 -1.29 3.07 -21.58
CA PRO A 213 -2.50 3.76 -22.03
C PRO A 213 -2.84 4.91 -21.10
N GLY A 214 -3.21 6.07 -21.67
CA GLY A 214 -3.60 7.27 -20.92
C GLY A 214 -2.46 8.07 -20.31
N ALA A 215 -1.20 7.64 -20.46
CA ALA A 215 -0.04 8.40 -19.99
C ALA A 215 0.40 9.45 -21.00
N ALA A 216 0.71 10.66 -20.52
CA ALA A 216 1.25 11.73 -21.34
C ALA A 216 2.66 11.35 -21.84
N VAL A 217 2.82 11.25 -23.16
CA VAL A 217 4.11 10.99 -23.79
C VAL A 217 4.88 12.31 -23.89
N VAL A 218 6.17 12.30 -23.57
CA VAL A 218 7.04 13.45 -23.81
C VAL A 218 7.15 13.61 -25.32
N THR A 219 6.53 14.65 -25.86
CA THR A 219 6.72 15.04 -27.25
C THR A 219 8.13 15.59 -27.40
N GLY A 220 9.08 14.71 -27.72
CA GLY A 220 10.39 15.13 -28.20
C GLY A 220 10.17 15.97 -29.45
N GLY A 221 10.63 17.23 -29.42
CA GLY A 221 10.64 18.11 -30.57
C GLY A 221 11.13 17.34 -31.79
N GLY A 222 10.34 17.36 -32.86
CA GLY A 222 10.64 16.64 -34.09
C GLY A 222 12.10 16.86 -34.47
N SER A 223 12.75 15.81 -34.98
CA SER A 223 14.11 15.88 -35.50
C SER A 223 14.31 17.23 -36.17
N ALA A 224 15.07 18.11 -35.52
CA ALA A 224 15.41 19.39 -36.11
C ALA A 224 16.33 19.03 -37.27
N THR A 225 15.76 18.87 -38.46
CA THR A 225 16.52 18.97 -39.70
C THR A 225 17.30 20.27 -39.56
N PRO A 226 18.65 20.25 -39.65
CA PRO A 226 19.42 21.47 -39.55
C PRO A 226 18.91 22.44 -40.62
N ALA A 227 18.28 23.52 -40.19
CA ALA A 227 17.87 24.59 -41.07
C ALA A 227 19.15 25.34 -41.45
N VAL A 228 19.75 24.95 -42.58
CA VAL A 228 20.86 25.68 -43.18
C VAL A 228 20.28 26.95 -43.78
N SER A 229 20.41 28.06 -43.06
CA SER A 229 20.18 29.39 -43.61
C SER A 229 21.51 29.92 -44.15
N ALA A 230 21.63 29.92 -45.47
CA ALA A 230 22.74 30.57 -46.18
C ALA A 230 22.19 31.81 -46.89
N PRO A 231 22.94 32.93 -46.94
CA PRO A 231 22.59 34.05 -47.80
C PRO A 231 22.56 33.60 -49.27
N ASP A 232 21.73 34.25 -50.08
CA ASP A 232 21.69 33.98 -51.52
C ASP A 232 23.09 34.05 -52.12
N GLY A 233 23.45 33.05 -52.93
CA GLY A 233 24.77 32.95 -53.52
C GLY A 233 25.05 34.15 -54.41
N VAL A 234 26.11 34.90 -54.10
CA VAL A 234 26.53 36.09 -54.89
C VAL A 234 27.04 35.69 -56.28
N PHE A 235 27.44 34.42 -56.45
CA PHE A 235 27.88 33.85 -57.73
C PHE A 235 26.98 32.65 -58.09
N THR A 236 25.83 32.93 -58.67
CA THR A 236 25.01 31.93 -59.37
C THR A 236 25.36 31.89 -60.86
N ARG A 237 24.97 30.80 -61.54
CA ARG A 237 25.08 30.68 -62.99
C ARG A 237 24.40 31.87 -63.70
N ASP A 238 23.26 32.29 -63.19
CA ASP A 238 22.49 33.43 -63.72
C ASP A 238 23.21 34.77 -63.53
N THR A 239 23.96 34.94 -62.42
CA THR A 239 24.77 36.16 -62.18
C THR A 239 26.09 36.21 -62.97
N LEU A 240 26.46 35.11 -63.65
CA LEU A 240 27.70 34.98 -64.42
C LEU A 240 27.48 34.95 -65.94
N GLU A 241 26.24 35.09 -66.41
CA GLU A 241 25.95 35.29 -67.84
C GLU A 241 26.32 36.71 -68.28
N GLY A 242 27.61 36.97 -68.51
CA GLY A 242 28.08 38.27 -68.97
C GLY A 242 29.57 38.59 -68.76
N PHE A 243 30.33 37.65 -68.18
CA PHE A 243 31.79 37.71 -68.07
C PHE A 243 32.45 36.64 -68.94
#